data_AF-A0A523B8P4-F1
#
_entry.id   AF-A0A523B8P4-F1
#
_cell.length_a   1.000
_cell.length_b   1.000
_cell.length_c   1.000
_cell.angle_alpha   90.00
_cell.angle_beta   90.00
_cell.angle_gamma   90.00
#
_symmetry.space_group_name_H-M   'P 1'
#
loop_
_entity.id
_entity.type
_entity.pdbx_description
1 polymer ?
#
loop_
_entity_poly.entity_id
_entity_poly.type
_entity_poly.pdbx_seq_one_letter_code
_entity_poly.pdbx_strand_id
1 'polypeptide(L)' 'MWDIVLAFLTILMALLAVESKDLVKCIIAFSVMCVLIAIIYYVMGAFYASIFQLLIYAGAVSVLLAVTVHTIRRRRVA' A
#
# COMPACT_ATOMS: atom_id res chain seq x y z
N MET A 1 21.63 -10.11 1.52
CA MET A 1 21.14 -10.14 2.93
C MET A 1 20.31 -8.92 3.30
N TRP A 2 20.32 -7.83 2.51
CA TRP A 2 19.41 -6.68 2.70
C TRP A 2 17.96 -7.00 2.31
N ASP A 3 17.79 -7.97 1.41
CA ASP A 3 16.53 -8.40 0.80
C ASP A 3 15.57 -8.98 1.84
N ILE A 4 16.11 -9.74 2.81
CA ILE A 4 15.36 -10.36 3.90
C ILE A 4 14.82 -9.29 4.86
N VAL A 5 15.61 -8.24 5.11
CA VAL A 5 15.20 -7.13 5.99
C VAL A 5 14.06 -6.35 5.34
N LEU A 6 14.15 -6.07 4.04
CA LEU A 6 13.05 -5.43 3.31
C LEU A 6 11.80 -6.32 3.30
N ALA A 7 11.94 -7.62 3.04
CA ALA A 7 10.81 -8.54 3.06
C ALA A 7 10.10 -8.57 4.43
N PHE A 8 10.88 -8.66 5.51
CA PHE A 8 10.34 -8.65 6.87
C PHE A 8 9.62 -7.34 7.19
N LEU A 9 10.19 -6.19 6.83
CA LEU A 9 9.56 -4.88 7.01
C LEU A 9 8.25 -4.75 6.22
N THR A 10 8.21 -5.31 5.02
CA THR A 10 7.02 -5.30 4.15
C THR A 10 5.90 -6.14 4.76
N ILE A 11 6.23 -7.30 5.36
CA ILE A 11 5.27 -8.15 6.07
C ILE A 11 4.70 -7.43 7.28
N LEU A 12 5.53 -6.74 8.07
CA LEU A 12 5.06 -5.96 9.22
C LEU A 12 4.09 -4.84 8.80
N MET A 13 4.39 -4.13 7.72
CA MET A 13 3.49 -3.10 7.19
C MET A 13 2.18 -3.69 6.65
N ALA A 14 2.23 -4.88 6.04
CA ALA A 14 1.03 -5.60 5.61
C ALA A 14 0.14 -5.99 6.80
N LEU A 15 0.76 -6.45 7.89
CA LEU A 15 0.05 -6.84 9.11
C LEU A 15 -0.65 -5.63 9.76
N LEU A 16 0.06 -4.49 9.86
CA LEU A 16 -0.51 -3.23 10.33
C LEU A 16 -1.64 -2.69 9.44
N ALA A 17 -1.55 -2.91 8.13
CA ALA A 17 -2.59 -2.52 7.19
C ALA A 17 -3.87 -3.33 7.39
N VAL A 18 -3.77 -4.61 7.73
CA VAL A 18 -4.91 -5.51 7.97
C VAL A 18 -5.51 -5.33 9.37
N GLU A 19 -4.69 -5.09 10.39
CA GLU A 19 -5.15 -5.02 11.78
C GLU A 19 -5.80 -3.67 12.15
N SER A 20 -5.58 -2.62 11.35
CA SER A 20 -6.15 -1.30 11.62
C SER A 20 -7.69 -1.29 11.54
N LYS A 21 -8.35 -0.80 12.61
CA LYS A 21 -9.82 -0.61 12.63
C LYS A 21 -10.29 0.58 11.80
N ASP A 22 -9.40 1.56 11.58
CA ASP A 22 -9.68 2.76 10.78
C ASP A 22 -9.36 2.49 9.30
N LEU A 23 -10.38 2.47 8.45
CA LEU A 23 -10.24 2.29 7.00
C LEU A 23 -9.24 3.27 6.36
N VAL A 24 -9.14 4.50 6.87
CA VAL A 24 -8.17 5.50 6.38
C VAL A 24 -6.74 5.10 6.73
N LYS A 25 -6.51 4.60 7.95
CA LYS A 25 -5.18 4.10 8.35
C LYS A 25 -4.79 2.85 7.56
N CYS A 26 -5.75 1.96 7.29
CA CYS A 26 -5.52 0.80 6.40
C CYS A 26 -5.01 1.24 5.03
N ILE A 27 -5.65 2.24 4.40
CA ILE A 27 -5.26 2.71 3.06
C ILE A 27 -3.86 3.34 3.07
N ILE A 28 -3.53 4.11 4.10
CA ILE A 28 -2.20 4.70 4.24
C ILE A 28 -1.14 3.60 4.41
N ALA A 29 -1.38 2.64 5.31
CA ALA A 29 -0.46 1.51 5.52
C ALA A 29 -0.31 0.64 4.25
N PHE A 30 -1.40 0.43 3.50
CA PHE A 30 -1.38 -0.24 2.21
C PHE A 30 -0.54 0.52 1.17
N SER A 31 -0.64 1.84 1.12
CA SER A 31 0.16 2.66 0.20
C SER A 31 1.66 2.59 0.55
N VAL A 32 2.00 2.66 1.85
CA VAL A 32 3.38 2.47 2.33
C VAL A 32 3.92 1.08 1.96
N MET A 33 3.10 0.03 2.12
CA MET A 33 3.46 -1.33 1.69
C MET A 33 3.75 -1.39 0.18
N CYS A 34 2.94 -0.74 -0.66
CA CYS A 34 3.16 -0.70 -2.11
C CYS A 34 4.49 -0.02 -2.47
N VAL A 35 4.87 1.04 -1.75
CA VAL A 35 6.16 1.71 -1.93
C VAL A 35 7.33 0.80 -1.56
N LEU A 36 7.22 0.06 -0.44
CA LEU A 36 8.25 -0.91 -0.04
C LEU A 36 8.42 -2.03 -1.09
N ILE A 37 7.31 -2.54 -1.65
CA ILE A 37 7.34 -3.54 -2.72
C ILE A 37 8.00 -2.96 -3.98
N ALA A 38 7.71 -1.71 -4.33
CA ALA A 38 8.36 -1.06 -5.47
C ALA A 38 9.88 -0.95 -5.29
N ILE A 39 10.35 -0.67 -4.07
CA ILE A 39 11.77 -0.64 -3.74
C ILE A 39 12.38 -2.04 -3.89
N ILE A 40 11.68 -3.09 -3.46
CA ILE A 40 12.13 -4.48 -3.65
C ILE A 40 12.26 -4.78 -5.15
N TYR A 41 11.26 -4.45 -5.97
CA TYR A 41 11.33 -4.67 -7.42
C TYR A 41 12.46 -3.88 -8.08
N TYR A 42 12.74 -2.67 -7.60
CA TYR A 42 13.86 -1.87 -8.08
C TYR A 42 15.21 -2.55 -7.79
N VAL A 43 15.41 -3.01 -6.54
CA VAL A 43 16.64 -3.70 -6.12
C VAL A 43 16.82 -5.04 -6.85
N MET A 44 15.73 -5.73 -7.16
CA MET A 44 15.77 -6.99 -7.93
C MET A 44 16.01 -6.79 -9.43
N GLY A 45 16.18 -5.55 -9.91
CA GLY A 45 16.39 -5.25 -11.33
C GLY A 45 15.10 -5.25 -12.18
N ALA A 46 13.94 -5.46 -11.56
CA ALA A 46 12.63 -5.42 -12.20
C ALA A 46 12.08 -3.99 -12.26
N PHE A 47 12.79 -3.11 -12.96
CA PHE A 47 12.45 -1.67 -13.05
C PHE A 47 11.04 -1.40 -13.56
N TYR A 48 10.62 -2.11 -14.60
CA TYR A 48 9.28 -1.93 -15.17
C TYR A 48 8.21 -2.25 -14.11
N ALA A 49 8.32 -3.40 -13.44
CA ALA A 49 7.39 -3.79 -12.37
C ALA A 49 7.38 -2.77 -11.21
N SER A 50 8.53 -2.21 -10.84
CA SER A 50 8.64 -1.18 -9.79
C SER A 50 7.82 0.08 -10.12
N ILE A 51 7.94 0.57 -11.37
CA ILE A 51 7.23 1.76 -11.84
C ILE A 51 5.71 1.51 -11.84
N PHE A 52 5.28 0.33 -12.32
CA PHE A 52 3.87 -0.05 -12.31
C PHE A 52 3.32 -0.22 -10.90
N GLN A 53 4.13 -0.73 -9.97
CA GLN A 53 3.76 -0.85 -8.57
C GLN A 53 3.47 0.52 -7.95
N LEU A 54 4.27 1.55 -8.27
CA LEU A 54 4.04 2.91 -7.79
C LEU A 54 2.85 3.59 -8.48
N LEU A 55 2.79 3.56 -9.81
CA LEU A 55 1.74 4.28 -10.55
C LEU A 55 0.35 3.68 -10.31
N ILE A 56 0.23 2.36 -10.43
CA ILE A 56 -1.07 1.69 -10.39
C ILE A 56 -1.47 1.40 -8.95
N TYR A 57 -0.63 0.71 -8.18
CA TYR A 57 -1.03 0.27 -6.83
C TYR A 57 -0.95 1.41 -5.80
N ALA A 58 0.21 2.06 -5.69
CA ALA A 58 0.37 3.16 -4.73
C ALA A 58 -0.40 4.43 -5.16
N GLY A 59 -0.52 4.70 -6.45
CA GLY A 59 -1.26 5.84 -6.99
C GLY A 59 -2.75 5.54 -7.19
N ALA A 60 -3.10 4.90 -8.30
CA ALA A 60 -4.49 4.77 -8.74
C ALA A 60 -5.37 3.98 -7.75
N VAL A 61 -4.94 2.80 -7.33
CA VAL A 61 -5.74 1.90 -6.47
C VAL A 61 -5.92 2.50 -5.07
N SER A 62 -4.86 3.05 -4.47
CA SER A 62 -4.95 3.66 -3.13
C SER A 62 -5.90 4.86 -3.11
N VAL A 63 -5.87 5.72 -4.14
CA VAL A 63 -6.76 6.87 -4.28
C VAL A 63 -8.20 6.42 -4.50
N LEU A 64 -8.43 5.41 -5.34
CA LEU A 64 -9.76 4.83 -5.55
C LEU A 64 -10.35 4.30 -4.23
N LEU A 65 -9.54 3.59 -3.44
CA LEU A 65 -9.93 3.12 -2.11
C LEU A 65 -10.25 4.29 -1.17
N ALA A 66 -9.42 5.34 -1.16
CA ALA A 66 -9.65 6.53 -0.35
C ALA A 66 -10.97 7.24 -0.70
N VAL A 67 -11.25 7.44 -1.99
CA VAL A 67 -12.49 8.06 -2.47
C VAL A 67 -13.70 7.20 -2.14
N THR A 68 -13.59 5.88 -2.30
CA THR A 68 -14.66 4.93 -1.99
C THR A 68 -14.99 4.94 -0.50
N VAL A 69 -13.97 4.83 0.37
CA VAL A 69 -14.14 4.88 1.83
C VAL A 69 -14.75 6.22 2.26
N HIS A 70 -14.28 7.33 1.69
CA HIS A 70 -14.84 8.66 1.97
C HIS A 70 -16.33 8.73 1.60
N THR A 71 -16.70 8.19 0.44
CA THR A 71 -18.09 8.17 -0.05
C THR A 71 -19.00 7.28 0.81
N ILE A 72 -18.54 6.09 1.20
CA ILE A 72 -19.28 5.17 2.06
C ILE A 72 -19.46 5.77 3.46
N ARG A 73 -18.41 6.38 4.02
CA ARG A 73 -18.49 7.03 5.33
C ARG A 73 -19.51 8.17 5.34
N ARG A 74 -19.63 8.91 4.23
CA ARG A 74 -20.67 9.94 4.07
C ARG A 74 -22.10 9.37 4.08
N ARG A 75 -22.31 8.17 3.52
CA ARG A 75 -23.63 7.51 3.48
C ARG A 75 -24.08 6.87 4.80
N ARG A 76 -23.18 6.60 5.75
CA ARG A 76 -23.57 6.10 7.09
C ARG A 76 -24.05 7.19 8.05
N VAL A 77 -23.83 8.47 7.72
CA VAL A 77 -24.12 9.62 8.58
C VAL A 77 -25.31 10.44 8.06
N ALA A 78 -25.82 10.13 6.85
CA ALA A 78 -27.01 10.73 6.25
C ALA A 78 -28.17 9.74 6.31
#